data_AF-A0A941MA60-F1
#
_entry.id   AF-A0A941MA60-F1
#
_cell.length_a   1.000
_cell.length_b   1.000
_cell.length_c   1.000
_cell.angle_alpha   90.00
_cell.angle_beta   90.00
_cell.angle_gamma   90.00
#
_symmetry.space_group_name_H-M   'P 1'
#
loop_
_entity.id
_entity.type
_entity.pdbx_description
1 polymer ?
#
loop_
_entity_poly.entity_id
_entity_poly.type
_entity_poly.pdbx_seq_one_letter_code
_entity_poly.pdbx_strand_id
1 'polypeptide(L)'
;MRTSEAAIQPAIQQAIRPGAIATGLILAAVALGMLWLMQGSINTYIQQQYHRPTPLPALRASRGWEAGASLWRGLERVHDGVRKGAGAISAALRDQLNDSVVLTPRYWDKQRQERARIAREKAEQERQYRLALARDAALAEQVRIRNYLTIAAPAKVLFAGDSLMQGVAPQLQRSLHETYGIDSINLSKQSTGLAYPSAFDWPATIETALDGDPEIRLVVVMLGPNDPWDMADPAHPGRTYLKFESPAWEAVYRARVARILDAAKAHDASVLWIGAPGMKREQLDTQMAWLMPVIRDEVTRHGAVFVDTRPLLSMPGQPYSDAIMVDGQLVKMRSGDGIHFSPSGQAYIAKHVQAMLTVK
;
A
#
# COMPACT_ATOMS: atom_id res chain seq x y z
N MET A 1 76.70 13.44 80.69
CA MET A 1 76.00 12.25 81.21
C MET A 1 75.14 11.69 80.08
N ARG A 2 75.54 10.56 79.50
CA ARG A 2 74.79 9.84 78.45
C ARG A 2 74.70 8.37 78.89
N THR A 3 73.49 7.92 79.17
CA THR A 3 73.05 6.53 79.41
C THR A 3 71.77 6.40 78.57
N SER A 4 71.72 5.58 77.51
CA SER A 4 71.55 4.11 77.48
C SER A 4 70.21 3.81 76.79
N GLU A 5 70.16 3.99 75.47
CA GLU A 5 68.96 3.69 74.67
C GLU A 5 69.33 3.20 73.26
N ALA A 6 70.30 2.30 73.14
CA ALA A 6 70.79 1.80 71.84
C ALA A 6 70.99 0.28 71.76
N ALA A 7 70.31 -0.53 72.59
CA ALA A 7 70.62 -1.97 72.66
C ALA A 7 69.43 -2.95 72.57
N ILE A 8 68.21 -2.53 72.20
CA ILE A 8 67.03 -3.42 72.20
C ILE A 8 66.47 -3.71 70.79
N GLN A 9 67.15 -3.27 69.73
CA GLN A 9 66.65 -3.45 68.35
C GLN A 9 67.11 -4.71 67.57
N PRO A 10 68.24 -5.40 67.87
CA PRO A 10 68.59 -6.62 67.13
C PRO A 10 68.01 -7.92 67.71
N ALA A 11 67.47 -7.94 68.93
CA ALA A 11 67.08 -9.19 69.61
C ALA A 11 65.70 -9.76 69.20
N ILE A 12 64.83 -8.96 68.59
CA ILE A 12 63.46 -9.40 68.22
C ILE A 12 63.38 -9.84 66.74
N GLN A 13 64.38 -9.53 65.90
CA GLN A 13 64.43 -10.00 64.50
C GLN A 13 65.10 -11.37 64.30
N GLN A 14 65.70 -11.96 65.35
CA GLN A 14 66.42 -13.25 65.27
C GLN A 14 65.70 -14.41 65.97
N ALA A 15 64.56 -14.19 66.61
CA ALA A 15 63.72 -15.26 67.14
C ALA A 15 62.65 -15.64 66.11
N ILE A 16 62.62 -16.93 65.74
CA ILE A 16 61.69 -17.56 64.78
C ILE A 16 61.99 -17.27 63.30
N ARG A 17 63.23 -17.55 62.86
CA ARG A 17 63.44 -18.06 61.49
C ARG A 17 63.59 -19.58 61.59
N PRO A 18 62.58 -20.39 61.22
CA PRO A 18 62.78 -21.83 61.15
C PRO A 18 63.99 -22.12 60.25
N GLY A 19 64.96 -22.86 60.78
CA GLY A 19 66.13 -23.29 60.00
C GLY A 19 65.67 -24.02 58.73
N ALA A 20 66.49 -24.04 57.68
CA ALA A 20 66.11 -24.58 56.38
C ALA A 20 65.45 -25.97 56.43
N ILE A 21 65.86 -26.81 57.40
CA ILE A 21 65.28 -28.13 57.67
C ILE A 21 63.84 -28.01 58.21
N ALA A 22 63.58 -27.14 59.18
CA ALA A 22 62.25 -26.94 59.75
C ALA A 22 61.28 -26.35 58.71
N THR A 23 61.74 -25.39 57.91
CA THR A 23 60.96 -24.87 56.77
C THR A 23 60.66 -25.96 55.75
N GLY A 24 61.65 -26.80 55.42
CA GLY A 24 61.48 -27.94 54.51
C GLY A 24 60.47 -28.96 55.01
N LEU A 25 60.49 -29.29 56.31
CA LEU A 25 59.53 -30.19 56.93
C LEU A 25 58.11 -29.61 56.94
N ILE A 26 57.95 -28.32 57.20
CA ILE A 26 56.66 -27.64 57.14
C ILE A 26 56.11 -27.66 55.71
N LEU A 27 56.94 -27.32 54.71
CA LEU A 27 56.52 -27.36 53.31
C LEU A 27 56.13 -28.77 52.86
N ALA A 28 56.89 -29.79 53.25
CA ALA A 28 56.56 -31.19 52.97
C ALA A 28 55.24 -31.61 53.62
N ALA A 29 55.03 -31.24 54.89
CA ALA A 29 53.79 -31.54 55.60
C ALA A 29 52.58 -30.82 54.96
N VAL A 30 52.73 -29.57 54.55
CA VAL A 30 51.70 -28.81 53.83
C VAL A 30 51.42 -29.43 52.47
N ALA A 31 52.45 -29.80 51.70
CA ALA A 31 52.29 -30.43 50.40
C ALA A 31 51.57 -31.79 50.50
N LEU A 32 51.93 -32.60 51.49
CA LEU A 32 51.25 -33.88 51.78
C LEU A 32 49.80 -33.64 52.24
N GLY A 33 49.57 -32.63 53.07
CA GLY A 33 48.22 -32.23 53.48
C GLY A 33 47.36 -31.76 52.31
N MET A 34 47.92 -30.98 51.39
CA MET A 34 47.26 -30.55 50.16
C MET A 34 46.97 -31.72 49.22
N LEU A 35 47.91 -32.66 49.06
CA LEU A 35 47.71 -33.87 48.26
C LEU A 35 46.58 -34.75 48.84
N TRP A 36 46.54 -34.89 50.16
CA TRP A 36 45.50 -35.64 50.88
C TRP A 36 44.11 -34.99 50.75
N LEU A 37 44.05 -33.66 50.83
CA LEU A 37 42.81 -32.88 50.73
C LEU A 37 42.30 -32.82 49.29
N MET A 38 43.17 -32.50 48.32
CA MET A 38 42.83 -32.25 46.91
C MET A 38 42.98 -33.49 46.00
N GLN A 39 43.03 -34.68 46.58
CA GLN A 39 43.17 -35.95 45.85
C GLN A 39 42.19 -36.09 44.66
N GLY A 40 40.95 -35.60 44.82
CA GLY A 40 39.92 -35.66 43.78
C GLY A 40 40.26 -34.75 42.60
N SER A 41 40.55 -33.48 42.86
CA SER A 41 40.92 -32.49 41.84
C SER A 41 42.19 -32.87 41.09
N ILE A 42 43.20 -33.39 41.80
CA ILE A 42 44.45 -33.86 41.21
C ILE A 42 44.19 -35.08 40.31
N ASN A 43 43.37 -36.03 40.77
CA ASN A 43 43.01 -37.19 39.95
C ASN A 43 42.24 -36.78 38.69
N THR A 44 41.23 -35.92 38.83
CA THR A 44 40.46 -35.40 37.69
C THR A 44 41.37 -34.65 36.72
N TYR A 45 42.26 -33.79 37.22
CA TYR A 45 43.23 -33.07 36.39
C TYR A 45 44.16 -34.02 35.63
N ILE A 46 44.75 -35.02 36.31
CA ILE A 46 45.64 -35.99 35.66
C ILE A 46 44.89 -36.81 34.60
N GLN A 47 43.65 -37.23 34.89
CA GLN A 47 42.81 -37.95 33.93
C GLN A 47 42.42 -37.07 32.74
N GLN A 48 42.10 -35.80 32.96
CA GLN A 48 41.74 -34.86 31.89
C GLN A 48 42.94 -34.50 31.02
N GLN A 49 44.11 -34.24 31.62
CA GLN A 49 45.29 -33.74 30.92
C GLN A 49 46.14 -34.86 30.30
N TYR A 50 46.22 -36.02 30.94
CA TYR A 50 47.12 -37.11 30.53
C TYR A 50 46.37 -38.41 30.19
N HIS A 51 45.05 -38.45 30.32
CA HIS A 51 44.18 -39.59 29.95
C HIS A 51 44.60 -40.94 30.55
N ARG A 52 45.18 -40.92 31.77
CA ARG A 52 45.66 -42.13 32.48
C ARG A 52 45.06 -42.22 33.89
N PRO A 53 44.85 -43.44 34.42
CA PRO A 53 44.48 -43.63 35.82
C PRO A 53 45.65 -43.21 36.74
N THR A 54 45.34 -42.60 37.89
CA THR A 54 46.38 -42.19 38.84
C THR A 54 47.01 -43.41 39.56
N PRO A 55 48.30 -43.33 39.93
CA PRO A 55 49.03 -44.40 40.64
C PRO A 55 48.76 -44.47 42.15
N LEU A 56 47.77 -43.73 42.67
CA LEU A 56 47.37 -43.73 44.09
C LEU A 56 46.34 -44.83 44.55
N PRO A 57 46.00 -45.93 43.82
CA PRO A 57 44.91 -46.84 44.23
C PRO A 57 45.09 -47.48 45.61
N ALA A 58 46.33 -47.76 46.03
CA ALA A 58 46.59 -48.49 47.27
C ALA A 58 46.11 -47.76 48.54
N LEU A 59 46.07 -46.42 48.52
CA LEU A 59 45.66 -45.62 49.68
C LEU A 59 44.13 -45.40 49.75
N ARG A 60 43.41 -45.62 48.64
CA ARG A 60 41.94 -45.44 48.55
C ARG A 60 41.16 -46.38 49.47
N ALA A 61 41.69 -47.55 49.81
CA ALA A 61 41.03 -48.49 50.70
C ALA A 61 41.03 -48.05 52.18
N SER A 62 41.77 -46.99 52.53
CA SER A 62 41.89 -46.53 53.92
C SER A 62 40.87 -45.43 54.25
N ARG A 63 40.11 -45.63 55.33
CA ARG A 63 39.12 -44.64 55.84
C ARG A 63 39.76 -43.28 56.14
N GLY A 64 41.01 -43.26 56.58
CA GLY A 64 41.76 -42.03 56.87
C GLY A 64 42.13 -41.24 55.60
N TRP A 65 42.36 -41.91 54.46
CA TRP A 65 42.61 -41.23 53.19
C TRP A 65 41.31 -40.65 52.60
N GLU A 66 40.20 -41.38 52.65
CA GLU A 66 38.90 -40.89 52.16
C GLU A 66 38.33 -39.71 52.95
N ALA A 67 38.73 -39.58 54.22
CA ALA A 67 38.35 -38.45 55.08
C ALA A 67 38.79 -37.10 54.48
N GLY A 68 39.96 -37.03 53.82
CA GLY A 68 40.46 -35.81 53.17
C GLY A 68 39.58 -35.34 52.02
N ALA A 69 39.20 -36.26 51.12
CA ALA A 69 38.27 -35.94 50.03
C ALA A 69 36.88 -35.55 50.55
N SER A 70 36.43 -36.18 51.63
CA SER A 70 35.15 -35.85 52.26
C SER A 70 35.15 -34.45 52.87
N LEU A 71 36.25 -34.06 53.51
CA LEU A 71 36.46 -32.71 54.03
C LEU A 71 36.51 -31.68 52.89
N TRP A 72 37.27 -31.94 51.82
CA TRP A 72 37.36 -31.05 50.67
C TRP A 72 36.02 -30.85 49.96
N ARG A 73 35.26 -31.92 49.69
CA ARG A 73 33.89 -31.81 49.16
C ARG A 73 32.96 -31.07 50.12
N GLY A 74 33.21 -31.13 51.42
CA GLY A 74 32.52 -30.31 52.41
C GLY A 74 32.80 -28.82 52.20
N LEU A 75 34.08 -28.46 52.10
CA LEU A 75 34.53 -27.08 51.87
C LEU A 75 34.07 -26.51 50.53
N GLU A 76 34.15 -27.29 49.44
CA GLU A 76 33.65 -26.89 48.13
C GLU A 76 32.14 -26.65 48.14
N ARG A 77 31.36 -27.54 48.79
CA ARG A 77 29.91 -27.33 48.94
C ARG A 77 29.58 -26.06 49.71
N VAL A 78 30.36 -25.72 50.75
CA VAL A 78 30.20 -24.46 51.49
C VAL A 78 30.56 -23.27 50.61
N HIS A 79 31.70 -23.30 49.91
CA HIS A 79 32.12 -22.25 48.99
C HIS A 79 31.09 -22.00 47.88
N ASP A 80 30.62 -23.06 47.23
CA ASP A 80 29.60 -22.99 46.18
C ASP A 80 28.26 -22.51 46.74
N GLY A 81 27.90 -22.92 47.96
CA GLY A 81 26.72 -22.43 48.66
C GLY A 81 26.79 -20.91 48.89
N VAL A 82 27.93 -20.41 49.37
CA VAL A 82 28.18 -18.97 49.56
C VAL A 82 28.14 -18.22 48.22
N ARG A 83 28.80 -18.74 47.19
CA ARG A 83 28.84 -18.12 45.85
C ARG A 83 27.46 -18.08 45.19
N LYS A 84 26.71 -19.19 45.26
CA LYS A 84 25.32 -19.26 44.76
C LYS A 84 24.41 -18.35 45.55
N GLY A 85 24.55 -18.30 46.88
CA GLY A 85 23.81 -17.37 47.75
C GLY A 85 24.06 -15.92 47.39
N ALA A 86 25.33 -15.53 47.23
CA ALA A 86 25.71 -14.18 46.79
C ALA A 86 25.17 -13.85 45.38
N GLY A 87 25.22 -14.80 44.45
CA GLY A 87 24.62 -14.66 43.13
C GLY A 87 23.11 -14.47 43.17
N ALA A 88 22.42 -15.25 43.99
CA ALA A 88 20.97 -15.15 44.19
C ALA A 88 20.56 -13.80 44.81
N ILE A 89 21.32 -13.31 45.79
CA ILE A 89 21.11 -11.98 46.39
C ILE A 89 21.32 -10.87 45.36
N SER A 90 22.39 -10.96 44.55
CA SER A 90 22.66 -9.97 43.51
C SER A 90 21.56 -9.94 42.44
N ALA A 91 21.06 -11.11 42.04
CA ALA A 91 19.94 -11.22 41.12
C ALA A 91 18.66 -10.60 41.71
N ALA A 92 18.30 -10.97 42.95
CA ALA A 92 17.13 -10.43 43.63
C ALA A 92 17.19 -8.91 43.78
N LEU A 93 18.36 -8.35 44.12
CA LEU A 93 18.54 -6.90 44.22
C LEU A 93 18.36 -6.21 42.86
N ARG A 94 18.88 -6.82 41.78
CA ARG A 94 18.74 -6.30 40.42
C ARG A 94 17.28 -6.30 39.98
N ASP A 95 16.56 -7.39 40.24
CA ASP A 95 15.15 -7.53 39.89
C ASP A 95 14.31 -6.52 40.69
N GLN A 96 14.56 -6.38 41.99
CA GLN A 96 13.90 -5.39 42.83
C GLN A 96 14.14 -3.96 42.34
N LEU A 97 15.37 -3.61 41.97
CA LEU A 97 15.68 -2.28 41.41
C LEU A 97 15.01 -2.04 40.05
N ASN A 98 14.96 -3.06 39.19
CA ASN A 98 14.24 -2.97 37.92
C ASN A 98 12.74 -2.74 38.15
N ASP A 99 12.12 -3.47 39.05
CA ASP A 99 10.68 -3.38 39.29
C ASP A 99 10.26 -2.10 40.03
N SER A 100 11.10 -1.63 40.96
CA SER A 100 10.76 -0.49 41.83
C SER A 100 11.30 0.85 41.35
N VAL A 101 12.37 0.88 40.56
CA VAL A 101 13.07 2.14 40.21
C VAL A 101 13.22 2.33 38.70
N VAL A 102 13.69 1.32 37.95
CA VAL A 102 14.16 1.52 36.57
C VAL A 102 13.08 1.24 35.52
N LEU A 103 12.41 0.10 35.59
CA LEU A 103 11.45 -0.42 34.60
C LEU A 103 10.02 -0.44 35.15
N THR A 104 9.65 0.61 35.88
CA THR A 104 8.31 0.76 36.45
C THR A 104 7.21 0.82 35.38
N PRO A 105 5.93 0.55 35.72
CA PRO A 105 4.80 0.71 34.80
C PRO A 105 4.78 2.11 34.14
N ARG A 106 5.11 3.15 34.92
CA ARG A 106 5.18 4.55 34.44
C ARG A 106 6.27 4.75 33.39
N TYR A 107 7.41 4.05 33.48
CA TYR A 107 8.45 4.06 32.45
C TYR A 107 7.90 3.49 31.13
N TRP A 108 7.24 2.33 31.20
CA TRP A 108 6.65 1.69 30.03
C TRP A 108 5.49 2.50 29.43
N ASP A 109 4.71 3.20 30.26
CA ASP A 109 3.68 4.14 29.80
C ASP A 109 4.29 5.29 28.98
N LYS A 110 5.33 5.94 29.49
CA LYS A 110 6.04 6.99 28.75
C LYS A 110 6.62 6.46 27.44
N GLN A 111 7.23 5.27 27.45
CA GLN A 111 7.75 4.62 26.24
C GLN A 111 6.64 4.30 25.23
N ARG A 112 5.46 3.85 25.69
CA ARG A 112 4.29 3.64 24.83
C ARG A 112 3.79 4.96 24.24
N GLN A 113 3.69 6.01 25.03
CA GLN A 113 3.25 7.33 24.57
C GLN A 113 4.21 7.92 23.54
N GLU A 114 5.52 7.81 23.76
CA GLU A 114 6.54 8.28 22.84
C GLU A 114 6.50 7.51 21.51
N ARG A 115 6.44 6.17 21.57
CA ARG A 115 6.27 5.34 20.37
C ARG A 115 4.99 5.67 19.62
N ALA A 116 3.89 5.92 20.34
CA ALA A 116 2.63 6.33 19.74
C ALA A 116 2.73 7.73 19.09
N ARG A 117 3.45 8.68 19.69
CA ARG A 117 3.71 10.00 19.12
C ARG A 117 4.49 9.89 17.81
N ILE A 118 5.64 9.20 17.83
CA ILE A 118 6.47 8.99 16.64
C ILE A 118 5.68 8.28 15.55
N ALA A 119 4.87 7.26 15.90
CA ALA A 119 4.03 6.57 14.95
C ALA A 119 2.97 7.49 14.31
N ARG A 120 2.36 8.39 15.09
CA ARG A 120 1.40 9.39 14.58
C ARG A 120 2.08 10.41 13.66
N GLU A 121 3.23 10.93 14.05
CA GLU A 121 4.02 11.87 13.24
C GLU A 121 4.42 11.24 11.91
N LYS A 122 4.92 10.00 11.93
CA LYS A 122 5.26 9.24 10.73
C LYS A 122 4.03 9.00 9.85
N ALA A 123 2.90 8.62 10.43
CA ALA A 123 1.65 8.40 9.69
C ALA A 123 1.12 9.70 9.05
N GLU A 124 1.22 10.83 9.74
CA GLU A 124 0.85 12.14 9.19
C GLU A 124 1.81 12.55 8.06
N GLN A 125 3.12 12.37 8.24
CA GLN A 125 4.11 12.64 7.18
C GLN A 125 3.85 11.78 5.94
N GLU A 126 3.57 10.48 6.12
CA GLU A 126 3.21 9.57 5.03
C GLU A 126 1.89 9.96 4.37
N ARG A 127 0.90 10.43 5.14
CA ARG A 127 -0.35 10.98 4.60
C ARG A 127 -0.09 12.21 3.74
N GLN A 128 0.68 13.17 4.23
CA GLN A 128 1.01 14.41 3.50
C GLN A 128 1.78 14.09 2.20
N TYR A 129 2.73 13.16 2.26
CA TYR A 129 3.44 12.68 1.08
C TYR A 129 2.50 12.05 0.05
N ARG A 130 1.57 11.18 0.48
CA ARG A 130 0.56 10.58 -0.41
C ARG A 130 -0.38 11.63 -1.02
N LEU A 131 -0.77 12.66 -0.26
CA LEU A 131 -1.59 13.77 -0.76
C LEU A 131 -0.85 14.60 -1.80
N ALA A 132 0.45 14.87 -1.58
CA ALA A 132 1.29 15.56 -2.56
C ALA A 132 1.40 14.75 -3.86
N LEU A 133 1.69 13.45 -3.76
CA LEU A 133 1.76 12.56 -4.92
C LEU A 133 0.43 12.49 -5.69
N ALA A 134 -0.71 12.42 -4.98
CA ALA A 134 -2.02 12.43 -5.60
C ALA A 134 -2.32 13.77 -6.31
N ARG A 135 -1.91 14.90 -5.73
CA ARG A 135 -2.05 16.22 -6.34
C ARG A 135 -1.24 16.33 -7.62
N ASP A 136 0.01 15.87 -7.60
CA ASP A 136 0.91 15.92 -8.76
C ASP A 136 0.39 15.02 -9.89
N ALA A 137 -0.10 13.82 -9.55
CA ALA A 137 -0.75 12.93 -10.50
C ALA A 137 -2.02 13.56 -11.12
N ALA A 138 -2.85 14.21 -10.31
CA ALA A 138 -4.05 14.90 -10.79
C ALA A 138 -3.71 16.07 -11.73
N LEU A 139 -2.67 16.85 -11.42
CA LEU A 139 -2.20 17.94 -12.29
C LEU A 139 -1.65 17.39 -13.61
N ALA A 140 -0.84 16.33 -13.56
CA ALA A 140 -0.32 15.69 -14.76
C ALA A 140 -1.44 15.17 -15.66
N GLU A 141 -2.48 14.57 -15.08
CA GLU A 141 -3.65 14.11 -15.83
C GLU A 141 -4.44 15.27 -16.46
N GLN A 142 -4.63 16.38 -15.74
CA GLN A 142 -5.27 17.58 -16.30
C GLN A 142 -4.49 18.14 -17.51
N VAL A 143 -3.15 18.21 -17.40
CA VAL A 143 -2.30 18.64 -18.51
C VAL A 143 -2.39 17.67 -19.70
N ARG A 144 -2.39 16.36 -19.43
CA ARG A 144 -2.56 15.32 -20.46
C ARG A 144 -3.90 15.47 -21.19
N ILE A 145 -5.02 15.56 -20.45
CA ILE A 145 -6.37 15.74 -21.01
C ILE A 145 -6.41 17.02 -21.86
N ARG A 146 -5.89 18.13 -21.35
CA ARG A 146 -5.88 19.41 -22.08
C ARG A 146 -5.12 19.31 -23.40
N ASN A 147 -3.94 18.69 -23.38
CA ASN A 147 -3.13 18.51 -24.58
C ASN A 147 -3.81 17.56 -25.57
N TYR A 148 -4.39 16.46 -25.07
CA TYR A 148 -5.09 15.48 -25.89
C TYR A 148 -6.34 16.08 -26.56
N LEU A 149 -7.08 16.95 -25.87
CA LEU A 149 -8.28 17.62 -26.41
C LEU A 149 -7.96 18.98 -27.06
N THR A 150 -6.72 19.20 -27.48
CA THR A 150 -6.34 20.39 -28.23
C THR A 150 -6.73 20.23 -29.70
N ILE A 151 -7.46 21.21 -30.22
CA ILE A 151 -7.87 21.31 -31.63
C ILE A 151 -7.13 22.50 -32.24
N ALA A 152 -6.38 22.29 -33.32
CA ALA A 152 -5.71 23.37 -34.06
C ALA A 152 -6.33 23.49 -35.45
N ALA A 153 -6.73 24.69 -35.85
CA ALA A 153 -7.35 24.91 -37.16
C ALA A 153 -6.35 24.73 -38.33
N PRO A 154 -6.79 24.25 -39.52
CA PRO A 154 -8.14 23.78 -39.83
C PRO A 154 -8.43 22.41 -39.19
N ALA A 155 -9.60 22.30 -38.56
CA ALA A 155 -10.06 21.07 -37.92
C ALA A 155 -11.59 21.02 -37.88
N LYS A 156 -12.12 19.80 -37.88
CA LYS A 156 -13.53 19.47 -37.69
C LYS A 156 -13.73 18.59 -36.47
N VAL A 157 -14.92 18.70 -35.89
CA VAL A 157 -15.39 17.83 -34.81
C VAL A 157 -16.47 16.90 -35.33
N LEU A 158 -16.30 15.59 -35.14
CA LEU A 158 -17.31 14.58 -35.44
C LEU A 158 -18.13 14.25 -34.19
N PHE A 159 -19.45 14.43 -34.25
CA PHE A 159 -20.38 14.00 -33.21
C PHE A 159 -21.03 12.68 -33.60
N ALA A 160 -20.85 11.66 -32.76
CA ALA A 160 -21.43 10.34 -32.90
C ALA A 160 -22.21 9.95 -31.64
N GLY A 161 -23.38 9.36 -31.78
CA GLY A 161 -24.18 9.00 -30.62
C GLY A 161 -25.67 8.91 -30.87
N ASP A 162 -26.39 8.55 -29.82
CA ASP A 162 -27.82 8.27 -29.89
C ASP A 162 -28.69 9.54 -29.69
N SER A 163 -29.91 9.37 -29.20
CA SER A 163 -30.83 10.47 -28.93
C SER A 163 -30.32 11.45 -27.85
N LEU A 164 -29.41 11.03 -26.96
CA LEU A 164 -28.76 11.96 -26.02
C LEU A 164 -27.78 12.87 -26.77
N MET A 165 -26.98 12.32 -27.69
CA MET A 165 -26.08 13.13 -28.52
C MET A 165 -26.85 14.11 -29.40
N GLN A 166 -28.03 13.73 -29.91
CA GLN A 166 -28.87 14.65 -30.69
C GLN A 166 -29.28 15.91 -29.91
N GLY A 167 -29.34 15.85 -28.58
CA GLY A 167 -29.53 17.03 -27.74
C GLY A 167 -28.26 17.86 -27.55
N VAL A 168 -27.11 17.22 -27.40
CA VAL A 168 -25.83 17.88 -27.03
C VAL A 168 -25.08 18.41 -28.26
N ALA A 169 -24.99 17.63 -29.33
CA ALA A 169 -24.22 17.97 -30.53
C ALA A 169 -24.60 19.32 -31.15
N PRO A 170 -25.89 19.70 -31.30
CA PRO A 170 -26.24 21.01 -31.87
C PRO A 170 -25.75 22.20 -31.04
N GLN A 171 -25.68 22.05 -29.71
CA GLN A 171 -25.19 23.10 -28.81
C GLN A 171 -23.67 23.25 -28.92
N LEU A 172 -22.94 22.13 -28.93
CA LEU A 172 -21.48 22.12 -29.12
C LEU A 172 -21.09 22.62 -30.51
N GLN A 173 -21.73 22.13 -31.57
CA GLN A 173 -21.50 22.55 -32.94
C GLN A 173 -21.69 24.08 -33.10
N ARG A 174 -22.79 24.61 -32.57
CA ARG A 174 -23.03 26.06 -32.60
C ARG A 174 -21.91 26.81 -31.89
N SER A 175 -21.56 26.39 -30.67
CA SER A 175 -20.56 27.10 -29.89
C SER A 175 -19.16 27.02 -30.49
N LEU A 176 -18.77 25.86 -31.04
CA LEU A 176 -17.51 25.67 -31.73
C LEU A 176 -17.38 26.56 -32.96
N HIS A 177 -18.43 26.63 -33.78
CA HIS A 177 -18.47 27.49 -34.95
C HIS A 177 -18.47 28.98 -34.58
N GLU A 178 -19.37 29.41 -33.68
CA GLU A 178 -19.50 30.83 -33.30
C GLU A 178 -18.29 31.37 -32.54
N THR A 179 -17.65 30.55 -31.69
CA THR A 179 -16.55 31.01 -30.83
C THR A 179 -15.18 30.86 -31.49
N TYR A 180 -15.01 29.80 -32.29
CA TYR A 180 -13.69 29.41 -32.79
C TYR A 180 -13.63 29.20 -34.31
N GLY A 181 -14.74 29.28 -35.03
CA GLY A 181 -14.79 28.98 -36.47
C GLY A 181 -14.49 27.52 -36.81
N ILE A 182 -14.69 26.60 -35.85
CA ILE A 182 -14.47 25.16 -36.05
C ILE A 182 -15.74 24.52 -36.58
N ASP A 183 -15.64 23.91 -37.76
CA ASP A 183 -16.72 23.17 -38.38
C ASP A 183 -16.98 21.83 -37.68
N SER A 184 -18.14 21.24 -37.92
CA SER A 184 -18.48 19.95 -37.32
C SER A 184 -19.39 19.11 -38.22
N ILE A 185 -19.30 17.79 -38.03
CA ILE A 185 -20.16 16.79 -38.67
C ILE A 185 -20.98 16.12 -37.57
N ASN A 186 -22.30 16.20 -37.65
CA ASN A 186 -23.19 15.57 -36.68
C ASN A 186 -23.87 14.35 -37.29
N LEU A 187 -23.45 13.15 -36.89
CA LEU A 187 -24.02 11.89 -37.34
C LEU A 187 -25.02 11.27 -36.34
N SER A 188 -25.35 11.98 -35.25
CA SER A 188 -26.16 11.43 -34.16
C SER A 188 -27.53 10.91 -34.62
N LYS A 189 -27.91 9.72 -34.14
CA LYS A 189 -29.06 8.97 -34.62
C LYS A 189 -29.84 8.30 -33.50
N GLN A 190 -31.12 8.60 -33.39
CA GLN A 190 -32.01 8.02 -32.37
C GLN A 190 -32.05 6.50 -32.39
N SER A 191 -32.28 5.92 -31.22
CA SER A 191 -32.53 4.47 -31.06
C SER A 191 -31.40 3.59 -31.61
N THR A 192 -30.17 4.10 -31.57
CA THR A 192 -28.96 3.35 -31.95
C THR A 192 -28.06 3.13 -30.75
N GLY A 193 -27.16 2.15 -30.87
CA GLY A 193 -26.24 1.73 -29.82
C GLY A 193 -25.16 0.82 -30.39
N LEU A 194 -24.25 0.35 -29.56
CA LEU A 194 -23.22 -0.62 -29.93
C LEU A 194 -23.69 -2.07 -29.84
N ALA A 195 -24.77 -2.39 -29.15
CA ALA A 195 -25.22 -3.78 -28.95
C ALA A 195 -25.71 -4.45 -30.25
N TYR A 196 -26.31 -3.70 -31.18
CA TYR A 196 -26.95 -4.22 -32.39
C TYR A 196 -26.41 -3.57 -33.68
N PRO A 197 -25.20 -3.96 -34.15
CA PRO A 197 -24.59 -3.36 -35.35
C PRO A 197 -25.39 -3.63 -36.64
N SER A 198 -26.24 -4.66 -36.68
CA SER A 198 -27.13 -4.92 -37.81
C SER A 198 -28.21 -3.84 -38.01
N ALA A 199 -28.58 -3.12 -36.95
CA ALA A 199 -29.49 -1.98 -37.03
C ALA A 199 -28.73 -0.69 -37.39
N PHE A 200 -27.58 -0.47 -36.76
CA PHE A 200 -26.66 0.62 -37.07
C PHE A 200 -25.26 0.32 -36.53
N ASP A 201 -24.25 0.28 -37.41
CA ASP A 201 -22.86 0.04 -37.03
C ASP A 201 -22.13 1.37 -36.80
N TRP A 202 -22.10 1.82 -35.54
CA TRP A 202 -21.36 3.02 -35.13
C TRP A 202 -19.86 2.97 -35.45
N PRO A 203 -19.12 1.89 -35.09
CA PRO A 203 -17.73 1.76 -35.49
C PRO A 203 -17.49 1.96 -36.99
N ALA A 204 -18.24 1.26 -37.86
CA ALA A 204 -18.10 1.40 -39.31
C ALA A 204 -18.46 2.80 -39.81
N THR A 205 -19.48 3.43 -39.20
CA THR A 205 -19.90 4.80 -39.52
C THR A 205 -18.80 5.80 -39.20
N ILE A 206 -18.14 5.66 -38.05
CA ILE A 206 -17.05 6.54 -37.62
C ILE A 206 -15.81 6.33 -38.48
N GLU A 207 -15.45 5.08 -38.78
CA GLU A 207 -14.37 4.75 -39.72
C GLU A 207 -14.59 5.43 -41.08
N THR A 208 -15.79 5.27 -41.65
CA THR A 208 -16.13 5.88 -42.95
C THR A 208 -16.03 7.42 -42.91
N ALA A 209 -16.47 8.04 -41.80
CA ALA A 209 -16.37 9.48 -41.65
C ALA A 209 -14.92 9.97 -41.56
N LEU A 210 -14.09 9.27 -40.78
CA LEU A 210 -12.66 9.58 -40.63
C LEU A 210 -11.88 9.36 -41.93
N ASP A 211 -12.16 8.29 -42.66
CA ASP A 211 -11.56 8.03 -43.98
C ASP A 211 -11.96 9.08 -45.02
N GLY A 212 -13.19 9.58 -44.94
CA GLY A 212 -13.74 10.56 -45.88
C GLY A 212 -13.31 12.00 -45.62
N ASP A 213 -12.87 12.33 -44.41
CA ASP A 213 -12.52 13.71 -44.03
C ASP A 213 -11.32 13.77 -43.06
N PRO A 214 -10.09 13.99 -43.58
CA PRO A 214 -8.89 14.04 -42.75
C PRO A 214 -8.82 15.28 -41.85
N GLU A 215 -9.72 16.26 -42.00
CA GLU A 215 -9.79 17.41 -41.09
C GLU A 215 -10.47 17.05 -39.77
N ILE A 216 -11.09 15.88 -39.64
CA ILE A 216 -11.66 15.45 -38.35
C ILE A 216 -10.52 15.19 -37.36
N ARG A 217 -10.36 16.08 -36.38
CA ARG A 217 -9.32 15.98 -35.33
C ARG A 217 -9.87 15.59 -33.96
N LEU A 218 -11.19 15.60 -33.79
CA LEU A 218 -11.87 15.20 -32.56
C LEU A 218 -13.14 14.43 -32.87
N VAL A 219 -13.29 13.26 -32.27
CA VAL A 219 -14.54 12.49 -32.24
C VAL A 219 -15.15 12.62 -30.84
N VAL A 220 -16.37 13.14 -30.77
CA VAL A 220 -17.16 13.22 -29.54
C VAL A 220 -18.23 12.15 -29.60
N VAL A 221 -18.24 11.24 -28.63
CA VAL A 221 -19.15 10.09 -28.58
C VAL A 221 -20.08 10.18 -27.38
N MET A 222 -21.37 9.88 -27.54
CA MET A 222 -22.33 9.73 -26.44
C MET A 222 -23.34 8.63 -26.76
N LEU A 223 -23.19 7.49 -26.09
CA LEU A 223 -23.98 6.28 -26.29
C LEU A 223 -24.25 5.60 -24.96
N GLY A 224 -25.28 4.76 -24.92
CA GLY A 224 -25.47 3.80 -23.84
C GLY A 224 -26.93 3.42 -23.56
N PRO A 225 -27.90 4.35 -23.48
CA PRO A 225 -29.29 4.00 -23.10
C PRO A 225 -29.96 2.90 -23.94
N ASN A 226 -29.49 2.65 -25.17
CA ASN A 226 -30.04 1.63 -26.08
C ASN A 226 -29.25 0.31 -26.07
N ASP A 227 -28.21 0.18 -25.23
CA ASP A 227 -27.31 -0.97 -25.19
C ASP A 227 -27.56 -2.03 -24.11
N PRO A 228 -28.27 -1.75 -23.00
CA PRO A 228 -28.61 -2.71 -21.95
C PRO A 228 -29.56 -3.87 -22.32
N TRP A 229 -29.22 -4.60 -23.38
CA TRP A 229 -29.95 -5.73 -23.89
C TRP A 229 -28.98 -6.86 -24.20
N ASP A 230 -29.48 -8.09 -24.21
CA ASP A 230 -28.75 -9.22 -24.77
C ASP A 230 -28.38 -8.89 -26.22
N MET A 231 -27.22 -9.34 -26.70
CA MET A 231 -26.81 -9.10 -28.08
C MET A 231 -26.58 -10.41 -28.82
N ALA A 232 -26.76 -10.41 -30.14
CA ALA A 232 -26.41 -11.57 -30.95
C ALA A 232 -24.93 -11.92 -30.76
N ASP A 233 -24.64 -13.20 -30.54
CA ASP A 233 -23.26 -13.70 -30.45
C ASP A 233 -22.59 -13.59 -31.83
N PRO A 234 -21.52 -12.77 -31.98
CA PRO A 234 -20.82 -12.67 -33.26
C PRO A 234 -20.19 -13.99 -33.71
N ALA A 235 -19.90 -14.91 -32.79
CA ALA A 235 -19.36 -16.23 -33.14
C ALA A 235 -20.45 -17.19 -33.66
N HIS A 236 -21.71 -16.96 -33.30
CA HIS A 236 -22.85 -17.77 -33.75
C HIS A 236 -24.07 -16.92 -34.12
N PRO A 237 -23.97 -16.06 -35.16
CA PRO A 237 -25.03 -15.11 -35.50
C PRO A 237 -26.39 -15.79 -35.74
N GLY A 238 -27.44 -15.26 -35.12
CA GLY A 238 -28.82 -15.75 -35.27
C GLY A 238 -29.12 -17.08 -34.58
N ARG A 239 -28.18 -17.65 -33.83
CA ARG A 239 -28.38 -18.90 -33.07
C ARG A 239 -28.37 -18.69 -31.56
N THR A 240 -27.46 -17.86 -31.07
CA THR A 240 -27.30 -17.59 -29.65
C THR A 240 -27.23 -16.09 -29.37
N TYR A 241 -27.62 -15.74 -28.15
CA TYR A 241 -27.51 -14.40 -27.62
C TYR A 241 -26.57 -14.41 -26.43
N LEU A 242 -25.70 -13.41 -26.36
CA LEU A 242 -24.88 -13.11 -25.20
C LEU A 242 -25.72 -12.31 -24.23
N LYS A 243 -25.83 -12.80 -22.99
CA LYS A 243 -26.63 -12.12 -21.97
C LYS A 243 -25.94 -10.82 -21.54
N PHE A 244 -26.70 -9.73 -21.40
CA PHE A 244 -26.18 -8.47 -20.83
C PHE A 244 -25.45 -8.74 -19.50
N GLU A 245 -24.34 -8.05 -19.27
CA GLU A 245 -23.40 -8.24 -18.14
C GLU A 245 -22.62 -9.57 -18.10
N SER A 246 -22.86 -10.50 -19.02
CA SER A 246 -22.02 -11.70 -19.09
C SER A 246 -20.59 -11.35 -19.56
N PRO A 247 -19.55 -12.10 -19.14
CA PRO A 247 -18.18 -11.84 -19.58
C PRO A 247 -18.00 -11.84 -21.10
N ALA A 248 -18.75 -12.69 -21.81
CA ALA A 248 -18.73 -12.73 -23.28
C ALA A 248 -19.39 -11.48 -23.90
N TRP A 249 -20.48 -10.99 -23.30
CA TRP A 249 -21.11 -9.74 -23.72
C TRP A 249 -20.15 -8.56 -23.52
N GLU A 250 -19.54 -8.47 -22.33
CA GLU A 250 -18.60 -7.40 -22.01
C GLU A 250 -17.41 -7.39 -22.98
N ALA A 251 -16.83 -8.56 -23.27
CA ALA A 251 -15.70 -8.67 -24.20
C ALA A 251 -16.04 -8.14 -25.61
N VAL A 252 -17.19 -8.53 -26.15
CA VAL A 252 -17.63 -8.08 -27.48
C VAL A 252 -17.98 -6.58 -27.47
N TYR A 253 -18.61 -6.08 -26.41
CA TYR A 253 -18.94 -4.66 -26.29
C TYR A 253 -17.68 -3.79 -26.20
N ARG A 254 -16.70 -4.20 -25.37
CA ARG A 254 -15.37 -3.58 -25.27
C ARG A 254 -14.65 -3.57 -26.62
N ALA A 255 -14.71 -4.67 -27.37
CA ALA A 255 -14.11 -4.73 -28.71
C ALA A 255 -14.73 -3.72 -29.68
N ARG A 256 -16.05 -3.47 -29.58
CA ARG A 256 -16.72 -2.44 -30.40
C ARG A 256 -16.34 -1.02 -29.98
N VAL A 257 -16.18 -0.76 -28.68
CA VAL A 257 -15.65 0.51 -28.17
C VAL A 257 -14.20 0.72 -28.64
N ALA A 258 -13.35 -0.30 -28.50
CA ALA A 258 -11.95 -0.28 -28.95
C ALA A 258 -11.84 0.01 -30.45
N ARG A 259 -12.68 -0.61 -31.29
CA ARG A 259 -12.71 -0.34 -32.74
C ARG A 259 -12.90 1.15 -33.08
N ILE A 260 -13.76 1.86 -32.33
CA ILE A 260 -13.94 3.31 -32.49
C ILE A 260 -12.67 4.08 -32.08
N LEU A 261 -12.08 3.70 -30.95
CA LEU A 261 -10.89 4.36 -30.38
C LEU A 261 -9.67 4.16 -31.27
N ASP A 262 -9.49 2.95 -31.79
CA ASP A 262 -8.40 2.58 -32.70
C ASP A 262 -8.53 3.28 -34.05
N ALA A 263 -9.74 3.38 -34.60
CA ALA A 263 -10.00 4.13 -35.83
C ALA A 263 -9.64 5.61 -35.65
N ALA A 264 -10.11 6.26 -34.58
CA ALA A 264 -9.76 7.65 -34.31
C ALA A 264 -8.25 7.84 -34.14
N LYS A 265 -7.58 6.94 -33.40
CA LYS A 265 -6.13 6.98 -33.21
C LYS A 265 -5.36 6.80 -34.51
N ALA A 266 -5.80 5.93 -35.42
CA ALA A 266 -5.17 5.71 -36.72
C ALA A 266 -5.21 6.97 -37.61
N HIS A 267 -6.17 7.86 -37.37
CA HIS A 267 -6.34 9.14 -38.08
C HIS A 267 -5.84 10.33 -37.26
N ASP A 268 -5.05 10.08 -36.22
CA ASP A 268 -4.55 11.06 -35.25
C ASP A 268 -5.66 11.93 -34.62
N ALA A 269 -6.91 11.44 -34.59
CA ALA A 269 -8.04 12.13 -33.99
C ALA A 269 -8.18 11.74 -32.51
N SER A 270 -8.42 12.74 -31.67
CA SER A 270 -8.70 12.51 -30.25
C SER A 270 -10.13 12.05 -30.04
N VAL A 271 -10.39 11.30 -28.96
CA VAL A 271 -11.75 10.87 -28.59
C VAL A 271 -12.15 11.43 -27.23
N LEU A 272 -13.29 12.12 -27.19
CA LEU A 272 -13.98 12.49 -25.96
C LEU A 272 -15.30 11.72 -25.87
N TRP A 273 -15.36 10.77 -24.93
CA TRP A 273 -16.55 9.97 -24.68
C TRP A 273 -17.35 10.57 -23.53
N ILE A 274 -18.54 11.09 -23.83
CA ILE A 274 -19.49 11.58 -22.84
C ILE A 274 -20.24 10.36 -22.29
N GLY A 275 -19.99 10.03 -21.03
CA GLY A 275 -20.77 9.02 -20.33
C GLY A 275 -22.22 9.45 -20.24
N ALA A 276 -23.16 8.52 -20.42
CA ALA A 276 -24.56 8.80 -20.20
C ALA A 276 -24.83 9.01 -18.69
N PRO A 277 -25.73 9.94 -18.33
CA PRO A 277 -26.05 10.25 -16.94
C PRO A 277 -26.92 9.16 -16.31
N GLY A 278 -27.28 9.34 -15.03
CA GLY A 278 -28.29 8.49 -14.40
C GLY A 278 -29.66 8.58 -15.07
N MET A 279 -30.50 7.57 -14.87
CA MET A 279 -31.82 7.43 -15.48
C MET A 279 -32.90 7.39 -14.40
N LYS A 280 -34.11 7.85 -14.74
CA LYS A 280 -35.22 7.90 -13.77
C LYS A 280 -35.74 6.51 -13.40
N ARG A 281 -35.75 5.58 -14.36
CA ARG A 281 -36.20 4.21 -14.14
C ARG A 281 -35.05 3.39 -13.55
N GLU A 282 -35.27 2.83 -12.36
CA GLU A 282 -34.27 2.09 -11.59
C GLU A 282 -33.60 0.96 -12.38
N GLN A 283 -34.37 0.18 -13.15
CA GLN A 283 -33.81 -0.90 -13.96
C GLN A 283 -32.78 -0.38 -14.97
N LEU A 284 -33.15 0.62 -15.78
CA LEU A 284 -32.24 1.20 -16.76
C LEU A 284 -31.07 1.90 -16.08
N ASP A 285 -31.32 2.60 -14.96
CA ASP A 285 -30.27 3.26 -14.21
C ASP A 285 -29.21 2.29 -13.67
N THR A 286 -29.65 1.14 -13.16
CA THR A 286 -28.76 0.06 -12.67
C THR A 286 -27.91 -0.49 -13.81
N GLN A 287 -28.53 -0.76 -14.96
CA GLN A 287 -27.81 -1.24 -16.14
C GLN A 287 -26.79 -0.21 -16.65
N MET A 288 -27.16 1.07 -16.64
CA MET A 288 -26.26 2.16 -17.03
C MET A 288 -25.12 2.35 -16.01
N ALA A 289 -25.39 2.19 -14.72
CA ALA A 289 -24.37 2.23 -13.67
C ALA A 289 -23.35 1.10 -13.81
N TRP A 290 -23.74 -0.04 -14.38
CA TRP A 290 -22.82 -1.12 -14.76
C TRP A 290 -22.06 -0.84 -16.07
N LEU A 291 -22.76 -0.33 -17.10
CA LEU A 291 -22.19 -0.12 -18.44
C LEU A 291 -21.18 1.03 -18.50
N MET A 292 -21.42 2.14 -17.80
CA MET A 292 -20.55 3.33 -17.87
C MET A 292 -19.11 3.06 -17.39
N PRO A 293 -18.86 2.32 -16.29
CA PRO A 293 -17.52 1.86 -15.94
C PRO A 293 -16.86 1.00 -17.01
N VAL A 294 -17.60 0.09 -17.67
CA VAL A 294 -17.06 -0.74 -18.76
C VAL A 294 -16.51 0.14 -19.88
N ILE A 295 -17.29 1.13 -20.32
CA ILE A 295 -16.89 2.10 -21.34
C ILE A 295 -15.70 2.94 -20.85
N ARG A 296 -15.80 3.51 -19.65
CA ARG A 296 -14.75 4.35 -19.06
C ARG A 296 -13.40 3.62 -19.03
N ASP A 297 -13.40 2.38 -18.57
CA ASP A 297 -12.18 1.59 -18.48
C ASP A 297 -11.56 1.35 -19.86
N GLU A 298 -12.39 1.11 -20.88
CA GLU A 298 -11.89 0.90 -22.25
C GLU A 298 -11.35 2.20 -22.86
N VAL A 299 -12.09 3.30 -22.73
CA VAL A 299 -11.69 4.64 -23.21
C VAL A 299 -10.37 5.07 -22.56
N THR A 300 -10.26 4.93 -21.24
CA THR A 300 -9.07 5.33 -20.49
C THR A 300 -7.86 4.43 -20.81
N ARG A 301 -8.05 3.12 -21.01
CA ARG A 301 -6.99 2.22 -21.46
C ARG A 301 -6.40 2.61 -22.83
N HIS A 302 -7.20 3.19 -23.72
CA HIS A 302 -6.73 3.70 -25.01
C HIS A 302 -6.15 5.12 -24.92
N GLY A 303 -6.07 5.71 -23.73
CA GLY A 303 -5.57 7.06 -23.51
C GLY A 303 -6.56 8.17 -23.92
N ALA A 304 -7.77 7.81 -24.33
CA ALA A 304 -8.83 8.75 -24.64
C ALA A 304 -9.47 9.32 -23.36
N VAL A 305 -10.39 10.27 -23.51
CA VAL A 305 -11.00 10.99 -22.38
C VAL A 305 -12.45 10.56 -22.20
N PHE A 306 -12.79 10.12 -20.99
CA PHE A 306 -14.18 9.84 -20.60
C PHE A 306 -14.69 10.94 -19.67
N VAL A 307 -15.88 11.47 -19.94
CA VAL A 307 -16.56 12.48 -19.11
C VAL A 307 -17.69 11.80 -18.35
N ASP A 308 -17.56 11.69 -17.02
CA ASP A 308 -18.63 11.16 -16.18
C ASP A 308 -19.70 12.22 -15.93
N THR A 309 -20.85 12.08 -16.61
CA THR A 309 -21.95 13.05 -16.47
C THR A 309 -22.93 12.70 -15.36
N ARG A 310 -22.86 11.51 -14.78
CA ARG A 310 -23.76 11.09 -13.70
C ARG A 310 -23.70 12.03 -12.49
N PRO A 311 -22.53 12.38 -11.92
CA PRO A 311 -22.46 13.34 -10.81
C PRO A 311 -22.73 14.79 -11.24
N LEU A 312 -22.65 15.10 -12.54
CA LEU A 312 -22.92 16.45 -13.05
C LEU A 312 -24.41 16.75 -13.14
N LEU A 313 -25.25 15.71 -13.23
CA LEU A 313 -26.68 15.84 -13.49
C LEU A 313 -27.56 15.21 -12.40
N SER A 314 -26.98 14.96 -11.23
CA SER A 314 -27.72 14.54 -10.04
C SER A 314 -27.39 15.45 -8.85
N MET A 315 -28.34 15.52 -7.91
CA MET A 315 -28.10 16.11 -6.61
C MET A 315 -27.15 15.23 -5.78
N PRO A 316 -26.38 15.79 -4.83
CA PRO A 316 -25.47 15.02 -4.00
C PRO A 316 -26.14 13.80 -3.35
N GLY A 317 -25.52 12.62 -3.51
CA GLY A 317 -26.03 11.36 -2.97
C GLY A 317 -27.18 10.73 -3.75
N GLN A 318 -27.62 11.31 -4.87
CA GLN A 318 -28.68 10.75 -5.71
C GLN A 318 -28.13 10.13 -6.99
N PRO A 319 -28.68 8.97 -7.44
CA PRO A 319 -28.34 8.38 -8.73
C PRO A 319 -28.89 9.18 -9.92
N TYR A 320 -29.99 9.89 -9.72
CA TYR A 320 -30.74 10.63 -10.74
C TYR A 320 -31.43 11.85 -10.11
N SER A 321 -31.53 12.95 -10.87
CA SER A 321 -32.41 14.08 -10.53
C SER A 321 -33.01 14.71 -11.79
N ASP A 322 -34.27 15.16 -11.72
CA ASP A 322 -34.92 15.91 -12.82
C ASP A 322 -34.31 17.32 -12.99
N ALA A 323 -33.75 17.86 -11.90
CA ALA A 323 -33.15 19.19 -11.79
C ALA A 323 -31.97 19.17 -10.82
N ILE A 324 -31.03 20.11 -10.98
CA ILE A 324 -29.88 20.30 -10.08
C ILE A 324 -29.74 21.76 -9.68
N MET A 325 -28.94 22.05 -8.66
CA MET A 325 -28.58 23.42 -8.28
C MET A 325 -27.45 23.95 -9.17
N VAL A 326 -27.69 25.05 -9.89
CA VAL A 326 -26.70 25.81 -10.65
C VAL A 326 -26.75 27.24 -10.16
N ASP A 327 -25.63 27.76 -9.65
CA ASP A 327 -25.52 29.14 -9.15
C ASP A 327 -26.64 29.54 -8.14
N GLY A 328 -27.01 28.60 -7.27
CA GLY A 328 -28.05 28.80 -6.26
C GLY A 328 -29.49 28.68 -6.77
N GLN A 329 -29.70 28.36 -8.04
CA GLN A 329 -31.02 28.15 -8.64
C GLN A 329 -31.25 26.69 -9.02
N LEU A 330 -32.48 26.20 -8.81
CA LEU A 330 -32.87 24.87 -9.24
C LEU A 330 -33.18 24.88 -10.75
N VAL A 331 -32.33 24.25 -11.54
CA VAL A 331 -32.43 24.22 -13.00
C VAL A 331 -32.81 22.82 -13.47
N LYS A 332 -33.90 22.72 -14.24
CA LYS A 332 -34.37 21.47 -14.83
C LYS A 332 -33.35 20.95 -15.85
N MET A 333 -32.84 19.75 -15.65
CA MET A 333 -31.83 19.13 -16.51
C MET A 333 -32.40 18.04 -17.41
N ARG A 334 -33.52 17.42 -17.02
CA ARG A 334 -34.11 16.28 -17.72
C ARG A 334 -35.48 16.60 -18.29
N SER A 335 -35.79 15.95 -19.41
CA SER A 335 -37.13 15.88 -19.96
C SER A 335 -38.02 14.97 -19.11
N GLY A 336 -39.33 15.03 -19.32
CA GLY A 336 -40.30 14.33 -18.46
C GLY A 336 -40.19 12.79 -18.48
N ASP A 337 -39.60 12.23 -19.53
CA ASP A 337 -39.35 10.78 -19.68
C ASP A 337 -38.23 10.25 -18.77
N GLY A 338 -37.41 11.13 -18.21
CA GLY A 338 -36.28 10.77 -17.36
C GLY A 338 -35.12 10.07 -18.07
N ILE A 339 -35.05 10.21 -19.40
CA ILE A 339 -33.95 9.75 -20.27
C ILE A 339 -33.34 10.94 -20.99
N HIS A 340 -34.13 11.76 -21.67
CA HIS A 340 -33.59 12.87 -22.46
C HIS A 340 -33.30 14.11 -21.61
N PHE A 341 -32.52 15.02 -22.19
CA PHE A 341 -32.22 16.33 -21.60
C PHE A 341 -33.35 17.33 -21.83
N SER A 342 -33.51 18.27 -20.90
CA SER A 342 -34.17 19.54 -21.18
C SER A 342 -33.24 20.44 -22.03
N PRO A 343 -33.73 21.53 -22.64
CA PRO A 343 -32.83 22.50 -23.31
C PRO A 343 -31.71 23.02 -22.41
N SER A 344 -32.00 23.28 -21.13
CA SER A 344 -31.00 23.70 -20.15
C SER A 344 -29.97 22.60 -19.86
N GLY A 345 -30.40 21.33 -19.79
CA GLY A 345 -29.50 20.19 -19.61
C GLY A 345 -28.57 19.96 -20.81
N GLN A 346 -29.09 20.13 -22.02
CA GLN A 346 -28.30 20.08 -23.26
C GLN A 346 -27.19 21.15 -23.23
N ALA A 347 -27.58 22.40 -22.94
CA ALA A 347 -26.64 23.52 -22.85
C ALA A 347 -25.62 23.33 -21.71
N TYR A 348 -26.05 22.78 -20.57
CA TYR A 348 -25.17 22.53 -19.42
C TYR A 348 -24.07 21.52 -19.75
N ILE A 349 -24.43 20.37 -20.35
CA ILE A 349 -23.45 19.37 -20.76
C ILE A 349 -22.55 19.89 -21.88
N ALA A 350 -23.12 20.57 -22.87
CA ALA A 350 -22.32 21.17 -23.94
C ALA A 350 -21.29 22.16 -23.40
N LYS A 351 -21.69 23.05 -22.49
CA LYS A 351 -20.78 24.00 -21.84
C LYS A 351 -19.68 23.29 -21.04
N HIS A 352 -20.02 22.22 -20.31
CA HIS A 352 -19.05 21.43 -19.56
C HIS A 352 -18.02 20.79 -20.50
N VAL A 353 -18.47 20.15 -21.57
CA VAL A 353 -17.59 19.51 -22.57
C VAL A 353 -16.73 20.55 -23.28
N GLN A 354 -17.31 21.67 -23.70
CA GLN A 354 -16.58 22.75 -24.36
C GLN A 354 -15.45 23.30 -23.47
N ALA A 355 -15.67 23.44 -22.16
CA ALA A 355 -14.65 23.92 -21.23
C ALA A 355 -13.43 22.97 -21.10
N MET A 356 -13.56 21.72 -21.54
CA MET A 356 -12.45 20.76 -21.59
C MET A 356 -11.62 20.91 -22.87
N LEU A 357 -12.17 21.52 -23.92
CA LEU A 357 -11.50 21.66 -25.20
C LEU A 357 -10.52 22.85 -25.16
N THR A 358 -9.38 22.70 -25.84
CA THR A 358 -8.47 23.81 -26.08
C THR A 358 -8.39 24.05 -27.59
N VAL A 359 -8.88 25.18 -28.08
CA VAL A 359 -8.75 25.55 -29.50
C VAL A 359 -7.59 26.52 -29.66
N LYS A 360 -6.68 26.24 -30.60
CA LYS A 360 -5.49 27.05 -30.90
C LYS A 360 -5.58 27.74 -32.24
#